data_AF-M1KFL8-F1
#
_entry.id   AF-M1KFL8-F1
#
_cell.length_a   1.000
_cell.length_b   1.000
_cell.length_c   1.000
_cell.angle_alpha   90.00
_cell.angle_beta   90.00
_cell.angle_gamma   90.00
#
_symmetry.space_group_name_H-M   'P 1'
#
loop_
_entity.id
_entity.type
_entity.pdbx_description
1 polymer ?
#
loop_
_entity_poly.entity_id
_entity_poly.type
_entity_poly.pdbx_seq_one_letter_code
_entity_poly.pdbx_strand_id
1 'polypeptide(L)'
;MFIQYSHIWVTIIISCLLSSILMFASIIISLQNTHNSKITPYECGFEPFEDARQKFDIQFVLVAILFIIFDLEIVFLLPLTRFFAYIDLTSWFVISIFLLILVFGLIYEWNKGGLEWQ
;
A
#
# COMPACT_ATOMS: atom_id res chain seq x y z
N MET A 1 27.56 -8.97 7.00
CA MET A 1 26.26 -8.29 6.85
C MET A 1 25.87 -8.10 5.38
N PHE A 2 26.59 -7.30 4.57
CA PHE A 2 26.23 -7.08 3.15
C PHE A 2 26.17 -8.35 2.29
N ILE A 3 27.07 -9.32 2.51
CA ILE A 3 27.06 -10.60 1.78
C ILE A 3 25.80 -11.44 2.09
N GLN A 4 25.25 -11.33 3.31
CA GLN A 4 24.03 -12.07 3.69
C GLN A 4 22.79 -11.54 2.94
N TYR A 5 22.75 -10.23 2.65
CA TYR A 5 21.68 -9.61 1.87
C TYR A 5 21.88 -9.69 0.35
N SER A 6 23.02 -10.22 -0.12
CA SER A 6 23.32 -10.33 -1.56
C SER A 6 22.25 -11.12 -2.32
N HIS A 7 21.69 -12.16 -1.70
CA HIS A 7 20.63 -12.97 -2.28
C HIS A 7 19.37 -12.17 -2.62
N ILE A 8 19.00 -11.19 -1.78
CA ILE A 8 17.81 -10.35 -2.00
C ILE A 8 17.99 -9.55 -3.30
N TRP A 9 19.15 -8.90 -3.46
CA TRP A 9 19.45 -8.13 -4.66
C TRP A 9 19.45 -9.00 -5.92
N VAL A 10 20.03 -10.19 -5.85
CA VAL A 10 20.02 -11.15 -6.97
C VAL A 10 18.58 -11.53 -7.35
N THR A 11 17.71 -11.81 -6.37
CA THR A 11 16.30 -12.15 -6.66
C THR A 11 15.53 -10.99 -7.29
N ILE A 12 15.73 -9.76 -6.82
CA ILE A 12 15.09 -8.56 -7.39
C ILE A 12 15.54 -8.39 -8.85
N ILE A 13 16.85 -8.48 -9.12
CA ILE A 13 17.39 -8.34 -10.47
C ILE A 13 16.83 -9.42 -11.41
N ILE A 14 16.80 -10.68 -10.98
CA ILE A 14 16.25 -11.78 -11.79
C ILE A 14 14.76 -11.55 -12.08
N SER A 15 13.97 -11.13 -11.08
CA SER A 15 12.53 -10.86 -11.26
C SER A 15 12.25 -9.71 -12.23
N CYS A 16 13.02 -8.62 -12.14
CA CYS A 16 12.95 -7.50 -13.06
C CYS A 16 13.40 -7.88 -14.48
N LEU A 17 14.47 -8.68 -14.62
CA LEU A 17 14.93 -9.17 -15.91
C LEU A 17 13.89 -10.09 -16.55
N LEU A 18 13.32 -11.03 -15.79
CA LEU A 18 12.32 -11.96 -16.30
C LEU A 18 11.04 -11.23 -16.74
N SER A 19 10.51 -10.32 -15.92
CA SER A 19 9.33 -9.52 -16.28
C SER A 19 9.58 -8.66 -17.52
N SER A 20 10.76 -8.03 -17.61
CA SER A 20 11.18 -7.27 -18.78
C SER A 20 11.28 -8.13 -20.05
N ILE A 21 11.95 -9.30 -19.97
CA ILE A 21 12.06 -10.25 -21.10
C ILE A 21 10.68 -10.70 -21.58
N LEU A 22 9.78 -11.04 -20.66
CA LEU A 22 8.42 -11.45 -21.01
C LEU A 22 7.62 -10.31 -21.66
N MET A 23 7.75 -9.08 -21.15
CA MET A 23 7.13 -7.90 -21.73
C MET A 23 7.67 -7.62 -23.15
N PHE A 24 9.00 -7.67 -23.35
CA PHE A 24 9.60 -7.47 -24.68
C PHE A 24 9.24 -8.61 -25.65
N ALA A 25 9.23 -9.85 -25.17
CA ALA A 25 8.78 -10.99 -25.97
C ALA A 25 7.33 -10.82 -26.40
N SER A 26 6.43 -10.35 -25.51
CA SER A 26 5.04 -10.11 -25.88
C SER A 26 4.91 -9.01 -26.95
N ILE A 27 5.70 -7.94 -26.85
CA ILE A 27 5.69 -6.85 -27.83
C ILE A 27 6.19 -7.31 -29.21
N ILE A 28 7.23 -8.15 -29.25
CA ILE A 28 7.85 -8.65 -30.50
C ILE A 28 6.97 -9.73 -31.17
N ILE A 29 6.41 -10.64 -30.38
CA ILE A 29 5.60 -11.77 -30.90
C ILE A 29 4.18 -11.31 -31.27
N SER A 30 3.63 -10.31 -30.56
CA SER A 30 2.26 -9.86 -30.77
C SER A 30 2.08 -9.14 -32.10
N LEU A 31 1.03 -9.52 -32.84
CA LEU A 31 0.53 -8.76 -33.98
C LEU A 31 -0.18 -7.50 -33.47
N GLN A 32 0.55 -6.39 -33.47
CA GLN A 32 0.05 -5.08 -33.01
C GLN A 32 -0.90 -4.47 -34.05
N ASN A 33 -2.17 -4.85 -34.01
CA ASN A 33 -3.23 -4.25 -34.85
C ASN A 33 -3.91 -3.09 -34.12
N THR A 34 -3.38 -1.88 -34.28
CA THR A 34 -3.84 -0.63 -33.70
C THR A 34 -5.00 -0.02 -34.50
N HIS A 35 -6.22 -0.52 -34.27
CA HIS A 35 -7.43 0.13 -34.78
C HIS A 35 -7.92 1.20 -33.79
N ASN A 36 -8.53 2.28 -34.29
CA ASN A 36 -9.04 3.38 -33.45
C ASN A 36 -9.99 2.88 -32.33
N SER A 37 -10.82 1.87 -32.62
CA SER A 37 -11.72 1.24 -31.65
C SER A 37 -11.03 0.41 -30.57
N LYS A 38 -9.74 0.05 -30.73
CA LYS A 38 -8.95 -0.69 -29.72
C LYS A 38 -8.14 0.24 -28.81
N ILE A 39 -7.97 1.50 -29.21
CA ILE A 39 -7.14 2.50 -28.51
C ILE A 39 -8.03 3.50 -27.75
N THR A 40 -9.34 3.48 -28.01
CA THR A 40 -10.34 4.27 -27.30
C THR A 40 -10.64 3.67 -25.92
N PRO A 41 -10.96 4.49 -24.91
CA PRO A 41 -11.38 4.01 -23.59
C PRO A 41 -12.58 3.07 -23.68
N TYR A 42 -12.63 2.08 -22.79
CA TYR A 42 -13.76 1.16 -22.74
C TYR A 42 -14.95 1.83 -22.04
N GLU A 43 -15.96 2.22 -22.83
CA GLU A 43 -17.27 2.68 -22.34
C GLU A 43 -18.42 1.94 -23.03
N CYS A 44 -18.37 0.61 -23.07
CA CYS A 44 -19.45 -0.22 -23.65
C CYS A 44 -19.87 0.17 -25.08
N GLY A 45 -18.96 0.75 -25.88
CA GLY A 45 -19.21 1.18 -27.26
C GLY A 45 -19.69 2.62 -27.42
N PHE A 46 -19.75 3.39 -26.34
CA PHE A 46 -20.09 4.82 -26.36
C PHE A 46 -18.85 5.71 -26.35
N GLU A 47 -19.01 6.95 -26.80
CA GLU A 47 -17.99 7.97 -26.61
C GLU A 47 -17.95 8.41 -25.15
N PRO A 48 -16.76 8.67 -24.59
CA PRO A 48 -16.61 9.03 -23.19
C PRO A 48 -17.47 10.24 -22.82
N PHE A 49 -18.45 10.01 -21.94
CA PHE A 49 -19.48 10.99 -21.63
C PHE A 49 -19.03 12.07 -20.63
N GLU A 50 -18.04 11.76 -19.78
CA GLU A 50 -17.63 12.63 -18.68
C GLU A 50 -16.16 13.06 -18.76
N ASP A 51 -15.88 14.27 -18.25
CA ASP A 51 -14.51 14.76 -18.10
C ASP A 51 -13.83 13.95 -16.96
N ALA A 52 -12.64 13.38 -17.22
CA ALA A 52 -11.93 12.48 -16.30
C ALA A 52 -11.40 13.16 -15.00
N ARG A 53 -11.88 14.37 -14.70
CA ARG A 53 -11.51 15.22 -13.57
C ARG A 53 -12.61 15.26 -12.52
N GLN A 54 -13.18 14.12 -12.18
CA GLN A 54 -14.01 14.02 -10.98
C GLN A 54 -13.14 14.17 -9.73
N LYS A 55 -13.69 14.84 -8.71
CA LYS A 55 -13.06 14.92 -7.40
C LYS A 55 -13.24 13.56 -6.73
N PHE A 56 -12.12 12.95 -6.35
CA PHE A 56 -12.15 11.74 -5.54
C PHE A 56 -12.71 12.04 -4.14
N ASP A 57 -13.41 11.07 -3.57
CA ASP A 57 -13.95 11.19 -2.22
C ASP A 57 -12.85 11.36 -1.17
N ILE A 58 -13.12 12.19 -0.17
CA ILE A 58 -12.16 12.49 0.90
C ILE A 58 -11.82 11.25 1.73
N GLN A 59 -12.69 10.23 1.70
CA GLN A 59 -12.55 8.97 2.42
C GLN A 59 -11.26 8.24 2.06
N PHE A 60 -10.86 8.25 0.78
CA PHE A 60 -9.58 7.65 0.36
C PHE A 60 -8.38 8.32 1.02
N VAL A 61 -8.45 9.63 1.23
CA VAL A 61 -7.39 10.40 1.91
C VAL A 61 -7.37 10.10 3.41
N LEU A 62 -8.54 10.00 4.04
CA LEU A 62 -8.65 9.64 5.46
C LEU A 62 -8.06 8.26 5.74
N VAL A 63 -8.40 7.27 4.91
CA VAL A 63 -7.84 5.91 5.01
C VAL A 63 -6.33 5.90 4.78
N ALA A 64 -5.81 6.68 3.83
CA ALA A 64 -4.37 6.78 3.59
C ALA A 64 -3.62 7.40 4.78
N ILE A 65 -4.15 8.46 5.38
CA ILE A 65 -3.56 9.09 6.58
C ILE A 65 -3.59 8.11 7.76
N LEU A 66 -4.73 7.44 7.97
CA LEU A 66 -4.88 6.43 9.02
C LEU A 66 -3.88 5.28 8.84
N PHE A 67 -3.69 4.81 7.60
CA PHE A 67 -2.70 3.78 7.27
C PHE A 67 -1.28 4.23 7.59
N ILE A 68 -0.89 5.46 7.23
CA ILE A 68 0.44 6.01 7.52
C ILE A 68 0.69 6.07 9.03
N ILE A 69 -0.32 6.50 9.79
CA ILE A 69 -0.24 6.59 11.25
C ILE A 69 -0.03 5.19 11.86
N PHE A 70 -0.86 4.21 11.48
CA PHE A 70 -0.69 2.82 11.94
C PHE A 70 0.62 2.16 11.51
N ASP A 71 1.10 2.43 10.30
CA ASP A 71 2.37 1.86 9.82
C ASP A 71 3.55 2.41 10.64
N LEU A 72 3.53 3.70 10.95
CA LEU A 72 4.52 4.34 11.82
C LEU A 72 4.46 3.76 13.25
N GLU A 73 3.28 3.45 13.77
CA GLU A 73 3.13 2.79 15.08
C GLU A 73 3.73 1.39 15.10
N ILE A 74 3.51 0.59 14.06
CA ILE A 74 4.10 -0.75 13.94
C ILE A 74 5.62 -0.65 13.96
N VAL A 75 6.22 0.36 13.31
CA VAL A 75 7.67 0.60 13.37
C VAL A 75 8.15 0.79 14.82
N PHE A 76 7.37 1.43 15.69
CA PHE A 76 7.69 1.55 17.12
C PHE A 76 7.45 0.26 17.91
N LEU A 77 6.49 -0.57 17.52
CA LEU A 77 6.22 -1.85 18.17
C LEU A 77 7.23 -2.94 17.80
N LEU A 78 7.81 -2.91 16.60
CA LEU A 78 8.74 -3.95 16.13
C LEU A 78 9.96 -4.16 17.05
N PRO A 79 10.68 -3.13 17.54
CA PRO A 79 11.76 -3.31 18.51
C PRO A 79 11.35 -4.06 19.78
N LEU A 80 10.10 -3.90 20.23
CA LEU A 80 9.60 -4.54 21.46
C LEU A 80 9.61 -6.06 21.35
N THR A 81 9.34 -6.61 20.17
CA THR A 81 9.34 -8.07 19.95
C THR A 81 10.70 -8.70 20.27
N ARG A 82 11.80 -7.97 20.03
CA ARG A 82 13.15 -8.46 20.29
C ARG A 82 13.54 -8.39 21.77
N PHE A 83 13.04 -7.39 22.50
CA PHE A 83 13.42 -7.15 23.89
C PHE A 83 12.32 -7.51 24.90
N PHE A 84 11.23 -8.15 24.47
CA PHE A 84 10.06 -8.44 25.31
C PHE A 84 10.41 -9.15 26.62
N ALA A 85 11.40 -10.05 26.59
CA ALA A 85 11.88 -10.78 27.77
C ALA A 85 12.60 -9.92 28.82
N TYR A 86 13.03 -8.70 28.46
CA TYR A 86 13.82 -7.80 29.29
C TYR A 86 13.11 -6.47 29.60
N ILE A 87 11.79 -6.42 29.36
CA ILE A 87 10.98 -5.22 29.61
C ILE A 87 10.80 -5.02 31.12
N ASP A 88 11.10 -3.81 31.61
CA ASP A 88 10.80 -3.40 32.97
C ASP A 88 9.34 -2.93 33.10
N LEU A 89 8.83 -2.89 34.33
CA LEU A 89 7.44 -2.49 34.59
C LEU A 89 7.12 -1.09 34.05
N THR A 90 8.07 -0.16 34.07
CA THR A 90 7.89 1.20 33.54
C THR A 90 7.66 1.18 32.03
N SER A 91 8.52 0.48 31.28
CA SER A 91 8.36 0.34 29.83
C SER A 91 7.04 -0.35 29.48
N TRP A 92 6.61 -1.35 30.24
CA TRP A 92 5.32 -2.01 30.05
C TRP A 92 4.13 -1.04 30.16
N PHE A 93 4.14 -0.14 31.15
CA PHE A 93 3.12 0.90 31.29
C PHE A 93 3.15 1.90 30.13
N VAL A 94 4.33 2.36 29.72
CA VAL A 94 4.48 3.31 28.61
C VAL A 94 3.92 2.72 27.31
N ILE A 95 4.24 1.45 27.00
CA ILE A 95 3.74 0.75 25.81
C ILE A 95 2.22 0.58 25.88
N SER A 96 1.69 0.26 27.07
CA SER A 96 0.25 0.08 27.27
C SER A 96 -0.53 1.38 27.08
N ILE A 97 -0.01 2.50 27.59
CA ILE A 97 -0.58 3.85 27.38
C ILE A 97 -0.50 4.24 25.90
N PHE A 98 0.64 3.98 25.25
CA PHE A 98 0.81 4.21 23.82
C PHE A 98 -0.26 3.47 23.02
N LEU A 99 -0.42 2.16 23.22
CA LEU A 99 -1.46 1.35 22.56
C LEU A 99 -2.90 1.84 22.85
N LEU A 100 -3.18 2.25 24.09
CA LEU A 100 -4.51 2.76 24.44
C LEU A 100 -4.87 4.03 23.66
N ILE A 101 -3.94 4.98 23.54
CA ILE A 101 -4.16 6.21 22.78
C ILE A 101 -4.55 5.90 21.33
N LEU A 102 -3.92 4.87 20.75
CA LEU A 102 -4.15 4.44 19.36
C LEU A 102 -5.52 3.79 19.19
N VAL A 103 -5.89 2.88 20.10
CA VAL A 103 -7.21 2.27 20.11
C VAL A 103 -8.30 3.34 20.24
N PHE A 104 -8.12 4.33 21.10
CA PHE A 104 -9.06 5.44 21.23
C PHE A 104 -9.11 6.33 19.98
N GLY A 105 -7.97 6.61 19.34
CA GLY A 105 -7.91 7.34 18.08
C GLY A 105 -8.69 6.62 16.96
N LEU A 106 -8.52 5.30 16.86
CA LEU A 106 -9.24 4.46 15.90
C LEU A 106 -10.75 4.47 16.14
N ILE A 107 -11.16 4.28 17.41
CA ILE A 107 -12.58 4.30 17.79
C ILE A 107 -13.20 5.68 17.47
N TYR A 108 -12.46 6.77 17.69
CA TYR A 108 -12.92 8.11 17.35
C TYR A 108 -13.17 8.26 15.85
N GLU A 109 -12.21 7.86 15.01
CA GLU A 109 -12.31 7.96 13.55
C GLU A 109 -13.44 7.08 13.00
N TRP A 110 -13.60 5.87 13.56
CA TRP A 110 -14.71 4.97 13.24
C TRP A 110 -16.07 5.62 13.54
N ASN A 111 -16.23 6.17 14.75
CA ASN A 111 -17.47 6.84 15.15
C ASN A 111 -17.77 8.10 14.33
N LYS A 112 -16.77 8.71 13.70
CA LYS A 112 -16.93 9.85 12.79
C LYS A 112 -17.30 9.45 11.36
N GLY A 113 -17.39 8.15 11.06
CA GLY A 113 -17.71 7.65 9.74
C GLY A 113 -16.57 7.80 8.74
N GLY A 114 -15.33 8.03 9.20
CA GLY A 114 -14.15 8.13 8.32
C GLY A 114 -13.81 6.82 7.61
N LEU A 115 -14.38 5.70 8.10
CA LEU A 115 -14.19 4.34 7.59
C LEU A 115 -15.46 3.75 6.94
N GLU A 116 -16.57 4.50 6.93
CA GLU A 116 -17.81 4.03 6.32
C GLU A 116 -17.81 4.33 4.82
N TRP A 117 -18.02 3.28 4.03
CA TRP A 117 -18.13 3.37 2.58
C TRP A 117 -19.62 3.37 2.22
N GLN A 118 -20.05 4.31 1.37
CA GLN A 118 -21.37 4.30 0.73
C GLN A 118 -21.25 3.87 -0.73
#